data_AF-A0A3R5T8X4-F1
#
_entry.id   AF-A0A3R5T8X4-F1
#
_cell.length_a   1.000
_cell.length_b   1.000
_cell.length_c   1.000
_cell.angle_alpha   90.00
_cell.angle_beta   90.00
_cell.angle_gamma   90.00
#
_symmetry.space_group_name_H-M   'P 1'
#
loop_
_entity.id
_entity.type
_entity.pdbx_description
1 polymer ?
#
loop_
_entity_poly.entity_id
_entity_poly.type
_entity_poly.pdbx_seq_one_letter_code
_entity_poly.pdbx_strand_id
1 'polypeptide(L)'
;MSIPYNKQLRFKKSFKRKALLSNDLKKALLIAFNEAKRNKIYVTPELLLYGLISQQNSIAAKLLSTTISEFRNNKNLTSVLISQRIRELNSKNFEEKNILYTNKTNNFSSKLWDENASTPWLSPEVKEILKKSFQSTLQSKRKIVVVNTKLILFELLSKELIRELLVKVIN
;
A
#
# COMPACT_ATOMS: atom_id res chain seq x y z
N MET A 1 -47.75 -3.51 47.44
CA MET A 1 -47.91 -3.98 46.05
C MET A 1 -47.76 -2.78 45.13
N SER A 2 -46.57 -2.58 44.55
CA SER A 2 -46.33 -1.67 43.43
C SER A 2 -44.91 -1.90 42.90
N ILE A 3 -44.84 -2.02 41.58
CA ILE A 3 -43.83 -2.72 40.77
C ILE A 3 -42.51 -1.93 40.73
N PRO A 4 -41.32 -2.57 40.86
CA PRO A 4 -40.06 -1.87 40.67
C PRO A 4 -39.89 -1.51 39.18
N TYR A 5 -39.59 -0.23 38.94
CA TYR A 5 -39.37 0.35 37.62
C TYR A 5 -38.25 -0.41 36.90
N ASN A 6 -38.66 -1.21 35.91
CA ASN A 6 -37.81 -2.18 35.24
C ASN A 6 -36.75 -1.46 34.41
N LYS A 7 -35.49 -1.81 34.65
CA LYS A 7 -34.30 -1.39 33.89
C LYS A 7 -34.55 -1.60 32.39
N GLN A 8 -34.86 -0.53 31.67
CA GLN A 8 -34.56 -0.49 30.24
C GLN A 8 -33.04 -0.34 30.08
N LEU A 9 -32.32 -1.45 30.29
CA LEU A 9 -30.99 -1.66 29.72
C LEU A 9 -31.18 -1.69 28.20
N ARG A 10 -31.28 -0.49 27.60
CA ARG A 10 -31.16 -0.32 26.16
C ARG A 10 -29.78 -0.87 25.81
N PHE A 11 -29.76 -2.05 25.21
CA PHE A 11 -28.60 -2.57 24.50
C PHE A 11 -28.24 -1.57 23.40
N LYS A 12 -27.46 -0.54 23.73
CA LYS A 12 -26.66 0.19 22.76
C LYS A 12 -25.62 -0.80 22.26
N LYS A 13 -25.98 -1.66 21.30
CA LYS A 13 -24.98 -2.31 20.44
C LYS A 13 -24.19 -1.16 19.82
N SER A 14 -23.04 -0.86 20.39
CA SER A 14 -22.08 0.07 19.78
C SER A 14 -21.63 -0.60 18.49
N PHE A 15 -22.25 -0.22 17.38
CA PHE A 15 -21.83 -0.68 16.07
C PHE A 15 -20.38 -0.20 15.88
N LYS A 16 -19.42 -1.12 16.04
CA LYS A 16 -18.00 -0.85 15.78
C LYS A 16 -17.90 -0.38 14.33
N ARG A 17 -17.31 0.80 14.10
CA ARG A 17 -17.06 1.32 12.75
C ARG A 17 -16.19 0.30 12.01
N LYS A 18 -16.53 0.04 10.75
CA LYS A 18 -15.80 -0.93 9.91
C LYS A 18 -15.12 -0.21 8.76
N ALA A 19 -13.86 -0.51 8.54
CA ALA A 19 -13.13 -0.08 7.37
C ALA A 19 -12.86 -1.26 6.45
N LEU A 20 -13.10 -1.08 5.16
CA LEU A 20 -12.95 -2.10 4.13
C LEU A 20 -11.95 -1.63 3.08
N LEU A 21 -11.23 -2.56 2.46
CA LEU A 21 -10.38 -2.26 1.30
C LEU A 21 -11.24 -2.20 0.04
N SER A 22 -11.00 -1.20 -0.81
CA SER A 22 -11.59 -1.17 -2.16
C SER A 22 -11.10 -2.35 -3.00
N ASN A 23 -11.84 -2.70 -4.05
CA ASN A 23 -11.43 -3.77 -4.97
C ASN A 23 -10.12 -3.44 -5.69
N ASP A 24 -9.92 -2.19 -6.10
CA ASP A 24 -8.67 -1.73 -6.73
C ASP A 24 -7.49 -1.81 -5.77
N LEU A 25 -7.71 -1.55 -4.48
CA LEU A 25 -6.65 -1.67 -3.49
C LEU A 25 -6.29 -3.14 -3.22
N LYS A 26 -7.28 -4.04 -3.18
CA LYS A 26 -7.03 -5.49 -3.09
C LYS A 26 -6.22 -5.98 -4.30
N LYS A 27 -6.58 -5.53 -5.50
CA LYS A 27 -5.83 -5.83 -6.73
C LYS A 27 -4.40 -5.27 -6.67
N ALA A 28 -4.22 -4.05 -6.15
CA ALA A 28 -2.89 -3.44 -6.00
C ALA A 28 -1.98 -4.28 -5.12
N LEU A 29 -2.51 -4.70 -3.97
CA LEU A 29 -1.81 -5.54 -3.01
C LEU A 29 -1.45 -6.90 -3.62
N LEU A 30 -2.36 -7.48 -4.42
CA LEU A 30 -2.09 -8.74 -5.11
C LEU A 30 -0.98 -8.60 -6.16
N ILE A 31 -0.96 -7.51 -6.94
CA ILE A 31 0.12 -7.23 -7.90
C ILE A 31 1.46 -7.08 -7.17
N ALA A 32 1.50 -6.28 -6.11
CA ALA A 32 2.69 -6.07 -5.30
C ALA A 32 3.18 -7.38 -4.66
N PHE A 33 2.27 -8.20 -4.15
CA PHE A 33 2.57 -9.52 -3.60
C PHE A 33 3.16 -10.46 -4.64
N ASN A 34 2.56 -10.54 -5.84
CA ASN A 34 3.06 -11.41 -6.90
C ASN A 34 4.48 -11.01 -7.33
N GLU A 35 4.77 -9.71 -7.39
CA GLU A 35 6.11 -9.24 -7.72
C GLU A 35 7.11 -9.51 -6.60
N ALA A 36 6.70 -9.31 -5.33
CA ALA A 36 7.51 -9.67 -4.17
C ALA A 36 7.83 -11.18 -4.13
N LYS A 37 6.82 -12.03 -4.39
CA LYS A 37 6.95 -13.48 -4.42
C LYS A 37 7.93 -13.95 -5.50
N ARG A 38 7.84 -13.38 -6.71
CA ARG A 38 8.76 -13.70 -7.82
C ARG A 38 10.22 -13.40 -7.46
N ASN A 39 10.44 -12.27 -6.80
CA ASN A 39 11.77 -11.83 -6.40
C ASN A 39 12.20 -12.41 -5.05
N LYS A 40 11.37 -13.24 -4.41
CA LYS A 40 11.57 -13.79 -3.05
C LYS A 40 11.96 -12.68 -2.07
N ILE A 41 11.10 -11.68 -1.93
CA ILE A 41 11.27 -10.56 -0.99
C ILE A 41 9.92 -10.22 -0.34
N TYR A 42 9.94 -9.29 0.62
CA TYR A 42 8.72 -8.70 1.17
C TYR A 42 8.16 -7.62 0.25
N VAL A 43 6.86 -7.35 0.36
CA VAL A 43 6.22 -6.18 -0.24
C VAL A 43 6.73 -4.95 0.48
N THR A 44 7.61 -4.21 -0.20
CA THR A 44 8.13 -2.91 0.24
C THR A 44 7.23 -1.76 -0.25
N PRO A 45 7.42 -0.52 0.24
CA PRO A 45 6.68 0.64 -0.24
C PRO A 45 6.77 0.85 -1.76
N GLU A 46 7.92 0.56 -2.38
CA GLU A 46 8.14 0.68 -3.82
C GLU A 46 7.32 -0.35 -4.61
N LEU A 47 7.23 -1.59 -4.11
CA LEU A 47 6.38 -2.62 -4.71
C LEU A 47 4.89 -2.30 -4.51
N LEU A 48 4.53 -1.71 -3.38
CA LEU A 48 3.17 -1.24 -3.16
C LEU A 48 2.80 -0.11 -4.14
N LEU A 49 3.71 0.85 -4.33
CA LEU A 49 3.56 1.93 -5.32
C LEU A 49 3.40 1.35 -6.74
N TYR A 50 4.25 0.40 -7.12
CA TYR A 50 4.14 -0.33 -8.38
C TYR A 50 2.76 -0.96 -8.55
N GLY A 51 2.25 -1.67 -7.54
CA GLY A 51 0.93 -2.31 -7.57
C GLY A 51 -0.23 -1.31 -7.71
N LEU A 52 -0.11 -0.12 -7.11
CA LEU A 52 -1.13 0.94 -7.23
C LEU A 52 -1.17 1.53 -8.64
N ILE A 53 -0.01 1.81 -9.24
CA ILE A 53 0.08 2.51 -10.53
C ILE A 53 -0.14 1.55 -11.71
N SER A 54 0.19 0.26 -11.55
CA SER A 54 -0.02 -0.78 -12.58
C SER A 54 -1.49 -0.95 -12.98
N GLN A 55 -2.42 -0.45 -12.17
CA GLN A 55 -3.85 -0.44 -12.48
C GLN A 55 -4.24 0.89 -13.13
N GLN A 56 -4.19 0.96 -14.45
CA GLN A 56 -4.44 2.18 -15.24
C GLN A 56 -5.76 2.89 -14.86
N ASN A 57 -6.81 2.12 -14.54
CA ASN A 57 -8.13 2.66 -14.19
C ASN A 57 -8.27 3.09 -12.73
N SER A 58 -7.29 2.76 -11.87
CA SER A 58 -7.33 3.12 -10.45
C SER A 58 -7.16 4.63 -10.25
N ILE A 59 -7.74 5.14 -9.17
CA ILE A 59 -7.63 6.57 -8.81
C ILE A 59 -6.17 6.96 -8.59
N ALA A 60 -5.34 6.05 -8.06
CA ALA A 60 -3.93 6.34 -7.80
C ALA A 60 -3.13 6.50 -9.11
N ALA A 61 -3.32 5.57 -10.05
CA ALA A 61 -2.67 5.63 -11.36
C ALA A 61 -3.05 6.91 -12.11
N LYS A 62 -4.35 7.24 -12.14
CA LYS A 62 -4.85 8.45 -12.80
C LYS A 62 -4.28 9.72 -12.18
N LEU A 63 -4.35 9.85 -10.85
CA LEU A 63 -3.79 11.01 -10.15
C LEU A 63 -2.31 11.19 -10.49
N LEU A 64 -1.52 10.12 -10.36
CA LEU A 64 -0.09 10.22 -10.60
C LEU A 64 0.22 10.55 -12.07
N SER A 65 -0.45 9.90 -13.04
CA SER A 65 -0.23 10.19 -14.46
C SER A 65 -0.61 11.62 -14.83
N THR A 66 -1.73 12.12 -14.29
CA THR A 66 -2.17 13.50 -14.55
C THR A 66 -1.18 14.50 -13.96
N THR A 67 -0.80 14.33 -12.69
CA THR A 67 0.14 15.24 -12.03
C THR A 67 1.52 15.25 -12.71
N ILE A 68 2.03 14.09 -13.13
CA ILE A 68 3.32 14.02 -13.83
C ILE A 68 3.24 14.63 -15.23
N SER A 69 2.15 14.36 -15.97
CA SER A 69 1.95 14.94 -17.31
C SER A 69 1.88 16.47 -17.24
N GLU A 70 1.24 17.03 -16.22
CA GLU A 70 1.16 18.48 -15.99
C GLU A 70 2.52 19.06 -15.57
N PHE A 71 3.23 18.42 -14.63
CA PHE A 71 4.51 18.92 -14.12
C PHE A 71 5.60 19.03 -15.20
N ARG A 72 5.62 18.13 -16.18
CA ARG A 72 6.65 18.10 -17.25
C ARG A 72 6.16 18.58 -18.62
N ASN A 73 4.90 19.00 -18.75
CA ASN A 73 4.23 19.14 -20.06
C ASN A 73 4.42 17.90 -20.98
N ASN A 74 4.66 16.73 -20.38
CA ASN A 74 5.04 15.52 -21.09
C ASN A 74 3.86 14.56 -21.14
N LYS A 75 3.04 14.72 -22.18
CA LYS A 75 1.83 13.92 -22.42
C LYS A 75 2.12 12.43 -22.68
N ASN A 76 3.38 12.07 -22.91
CA ASN A 76 3.78 10.68 -23.19
C ASN A 76 4.00 9.86 -21.90
N LEU A 77 4.08 10.50 -20.72
CA LEU A 77 4.21 9.83 -19.42
C LEU A 77 2.87 9.28 -18.94
N THR A 78 2.48 8.13 -19.50
CA THR A 78 1.31 7.38 -19.06
C THR A 78 1.59 6.56 -17.80
N SER A 79 0.54 6.17 -17.06
CA SER A 79 0.66 5.28 -15.89
C SER A 79 1.33 3.94 -16.24
N VAL A 80 1.16 3.46 -17.47
CA VAL A 80 1.83 2.26 -17.98
C VAL A 80 3.34 2.47 -18.01
N LEU A 81 3.81 3.53 -18.66
CA LEU A 81 5.24 3.84 -18.76
C LEU A 81 5.86 4.05 -17.36
N ILE A 82 5.15 4.78 -16.49
CA ILE A 82 5.57 5.00 -15.10
C ILE A 82 5.69 3.66 -14.37
N SER A 83 4.68 2.79 -14.46
CA SER A 83 4.70 1.48 -13.80
C SER A 83 5.84 0.58 -14.30
N GLN A 84 6.15 0.64 -15.61
CA GLN A 84 7.25 -0.10 -16.21
C GLN A 84 8.61 0.40 -15.67
N ARG A 85 8.84 1.71 -15.67
CA ARG A 85 10.07 2.30 -15.11
C ARG A 85 10.27 1.96 -13.64
N ILE A 86 9.20 2.02 -12.83
CA ILE A 86 9.25 1.61 -11.42
C ILE A 86 9.63 0.13 -11.30
N ARG A 87 9.08 -0.74 -12.15
CA ARG A 87 9.41 -2.17 -12.15
C ARG A 87 10.87 -2.43 -12.50
N GLU A 88 11.40 -1.73 -13.50
CA GLU A 88 12.80 -1.82 -13.92
C GLU A 88 13.75 -1.36 -12.79
N LEU A 89 13.47 -0.22 -12.15
CA LEU A 89 14.23 0.26 -11.00
C LEU A 89 14.17 -0.72 -9.82
N ASN A 90 13.00 -1.27 -9.53
CA ASN A 90 12.84 -2.28 -8.49
C ASN A 90 13.68 -3.53 -8.80
N SER A 91 13.67 -4.00 -10.03
CA SER A 91 14.44 -5.18 -10.46
C SER A 91 15.94 -4.96 -10.27
N LYS A 92 16.48 -3.81 -10.72
CA LYS A 92 17.88 -3.41 -10.50
C LYS A 92 18.24 -3.36 -9.01
N ASN A 93 17.39 -2.73 -8.20
CA ASN A 93 17.61 -2.63 -6.75
C ASN A 93 17.61 -4.03 -6.08
N PHE A 94 16.80 -4.97 -6.57
CA PHE A 94 16.79 -6.34 -6.04
C PHE A 94 18.04 -7.12 -6.45
N GLU A 95 18.51 -6.97 -7.69
CA GLU A 95 19.76 -7.57 -8.14
C GLU A 95 20.96 -7.05 -7.33
N GLU A 96 21.07 -5.73 -7.15
CA GLU A 96 22.12 -5.10 -6.33
C GLU A 96 22.10 -5.60 -4.87
N LYS A 97 20.91 -5.67 -4.27
CA LYS A 97 20.74 -6.19 -2.92
C LYS A 97 21.08 -7.68 -2.85
N ASN A 98 20.64 -8.49 -3.81
CA ASN A 98 20.94 -9.91 -3.86
C ASN A 98 22.45 -10.15 -4.00
N ILE A 99 23.17 -9.40 -4.84
CA ILE A 99 24.63 -9.47 -4.95
C ILE A 99 25.29 -9.17 -3.59
N LEU A 100 24.83 -8.12 -2.89
CA LEU A 100 25.32 -7.75 -1.56
C LEU A 100 25.10 -8.86 -0.51
N TYR A 101 23.94 -9.53 -0.55
CA TYR A 101 23.59 -10.62 0.36
C TYR A 101 24.25 -11.96 0.00
N THR A 102 24.51 -12.24 -1.26
CA THR A 102 25.28 -13.44 -1.66
C THR A 102 26.73 -13.38 -1.18
N ASN A 103 27.29 -12.18 -1.01
CA ASN A 103 28.63 -11.97 -0.45
C ASN A 103 28.67 -11.94 1.10
N LYS A 104 27.52 -11.77 1.76
CA LYS A 104 27.35 -11.87 3.21
C LYS A 104 26.22 -12.84 3.53
N THR A 105 26.54 -14.14 3.52
CA THR A 105 25.75 -15.28 4.04
C THR A 105 24.23 -15.16 3.90
N ASN A 106 23.64 -15.97 3.01
CA ASN A 106 22.21 -16.21 2.75
C ASN A 106 21.26 -16.15 3.97
N ASN A 107 21.09 -14.97 4.55
CA ASN A 107 20.12 -14.65 5.59
C ASN A 107 18.88 -14.03 4.93
N PHE A 108 18.40 -14.66 3.86
CA PHE A 108 16.97 -14.61 3.59
C PHE A 108 16.28 -15.43 4.68
N SER A 109 16.23 -14.85 5.89
CA SER A 109 15.97 -15.61 7.10
C SER A 109 14.51 -16.07 7.07
N SER A 110 14.32 -17.38 7.07
CA SER A 110 13.06 -18.04 7.43
C SER A 110 12.46 -17.47 8.71
N LYS A 111 13.32 -17.00 9.64
CA LYS A 111 12.93 -16.29 10.87
C LYS A 111 12.04 -15.06 10.65
N LEU A 112 12.26 -14.25 9.61
CA LEU A 112 11.41 -13.07 9.34
C LEU A 112 10.06 -13.44 8.69
N TRP A 113 9.96 -14.59 8.04
CA TRP A 113 8.67 -15.15 7.62
C TRP A 113 7.83 -15.59 8.82
N ASP A 114 8.48 -16.13 9.86
CA ASP A 114 7.83 -16.66 11.07
C ASP A 114 7.37 -15.57 12.06
N GLU A 115 8.07 -14.43 12.17
CA GLU A 115 7.69 -13.30 13.06
C GLU A 115 6.37 -12.60 12.68
N ASN A 116 5.80 -12.97 11.54
CA ASN A 116 4.92 -12.10 10.78
C ASN A 116 3.52 -12.72 10.58
N ALA A 117 3.02 -13.38 11.64
CA ALA A 117 1.92 -14.36 11.68
C ALA A 117 0.55 -14.01 11.06
N SER A 118 0.24 -12.74 10.76
CA SER A 118 -1.04 -12.37 10.10
C SER A 118 -0.92 -11.96 8.64
N THR A 119 0.25 -11.47 8.21
CA THR A 119 0.54 -10.97 6.85
C THR A 119 2.05 -11.04 6.60
N PRO A 120 2.63 -12.25 6.46
CA PRO A 120 4.08 -12.40 6.48
C PRO A 120 4.80 -11.78 5.29
N TRP A 121 4.05 -11.43 4.24
CA TRP A 121 4.57 -10.86 3.00
C TRP A 121 4.66 -9.32 3.00
N LEU A 122 4.19 -8.60 4.04
CA LEU A 122 4.27 -7.13 4.07
C LEU A 122 5.45 -6.66 4.92
N SER A 123 6.19 -5.65 4.43
CA SER A 123 7.19 -4.97 5.26
C SER A 123 6.54 -4.20 6.42
N PRO A 124 7.26 -3.95 7.53
CA PRO A 124 6.76 -3.14 8.64
C PRO A 124 6.28 -1.75 8.19
N GLU A 125 6.97 -1.14 7.24
CA GLU A 125 6.62 0.16 6.66
C GLU A 125 5.30 0.13 5.91
N VAL A 126 5.06 -0.92 5.12
CA VAL A 126 3.78 -1.08 4.41
C VAL A 126 2.63 -1.31 5.40
N LYS A 127 2.87 -2.07 6.49
CA LYS A 127 1.88 -2.22 7.58
C LYS A 127 1.55 -0.89 8.24
N GLU A 128 2.56 -0.05 8.48
CA GLU A 128 2.38 1.29 9.03
C GLU A 128 1.54 2.17 8.09
N ILE A 129 1.85 2.17 6.80
CA ILE A 129 1.11 2.92 5.76
C ILE A 129 -0.36 2.50 5.72
N LEU A 130 -0.63 1.18 5.71
CA LEU A 130 -1.99 0.66 5.74
C LEU A 130 -2.69 1.08 7.04
N LYS A 131 -2.05 0.93 8.20
CA LYS A 131 -2.60 1.31 9.50
C LYS A 131 -2.98 2.80 9.54
N LYS A 132 -2.11 3.69 9.09
CA LYS A 132 -2.38 5.14 8.99
C LYS A 132 -3.56 5.41 8.07
N SER A 133 -3.58 4.79 6.88
CA SER A 133 -4.70 4.92 5.93
C SER A 133 -6.03 4.48 6.53
N PHE A 134 -6.05 3.37 7.27
CA PHE A 134 -7.23 2.89 7.99
C PHE A 134 -7.68 3.89 9.06
N GLN A 135 -6.75 4.40 9.87
CA GLN A 135 -7.05 5.39 10.90
C GLN A 135 -7.63 6.68 10.31
N SER A 136 -6.98 7.23 9.28
CA SER A 136 -7.44 8.43 8.56
C SER A 136 -8.85 8.25 8.00
N THR A 137 -9.17 7.07 7.46
CA THR A 137 -10.50 6.80 6.92
C THR A 137 -11.57 6.67 8.02
N LEU A 138 -11.20 6.11 9.18
CA LEU A 138 -12.10 5.92 10.33
C LEU A 138 -12.45 7.21 11.08
N GLN A 139 -11.70 8.30 10.85
CA GLN A 139 -12.01 9.63 11.38
C GLN A 139 -13.34 10.18 10.83
N SER A 140 -13.81 9.68 9.67
CA SER A 140 -15.10 10.09 9.14
C SER A 140 -16.25 9.68 10.08
N LYS A 141 -17.34 10.45 10.09
CA LYS A 141 -18.56 10.14 10.87
C LYS A 141 -19.34 8.93 10.33
N ARG A 142 -18.88 8.29 9.24
CA ARG A 142 -19.57 7.17 8.59
C ARG A 142 -19.36 5.86 9.34
N LYS A 143 -20.38 4.99 9.34
CA LYS A 143 -20.34 3.68 10.00
C LYS A 143 -19.46 2.67 9.25
N ILE A 144 -19.49 2.72 7.92
CA ILE A 144 -18.68 1.91 7.03
C ILE A 144 -17.88 2.85 6.16
N VAL A 145 -16.58 2.60 6.07
CA VAL A 145 -15.67 3.39 5.27
C VAL A 145 -14.83 2.49 4.37
N VAL A 146 -14.43 3.02 3.22
CA VAL A 146 -13.65 2.28 2.23
C VAL A 146 -12.30 2.97 2.07
N VAL A 147 -11.22 2.25 2.36
CA VAL A 147 -9.86 2.65 2.06
C VAL A 147 -9.62 2.38 0.57
N ASN A 148 -9.35 3.44 -0.19
CA ASN A 148 -9.10 3.35 -1.62
C ASN A 148 -7.62 3.57 -1.94
N THR A 149 -7.26 3.41 -3.21
CA THR A 149 -5.87 3.55 -3.68
C THR A 149 -5.32 4.97 -3.52
N LYS A 150 -6.19 6.00 -3.55
CA LYS A 150 -5.79 7.41 -3.35
C LYS A 150 -5.19 7.63 -1.96
N LEU A 151 -5.83 7.10 -0.92
CA LEU A 151 -5.34 7.26 0.45
C LEU A 151 -3.97 6.61 0.62
N ILE A 152 -3.79 5.40 0.09
CA ILE A 152 -2.50 4.71 0.14
C ILE A 152 -1.43 5.49 -0.63
N LEU A 153 -1.77 6.03 -1.80
CA LEU A 153 -0.84 6.83 -2.59
C LEU A 153 -0.35 8.06 -1.82
N PHE A 154 -1.24 8.78 -1.11
CA PHE A 154 -0.82 9.93 -0.31
C PHE A 154 0.06 9.56 0.87
N GLU A 155 -0.25 8.47 1.57
CA GLU A 155 0.63 7.97 2.63
C GLU A 155 2.00 7.55 2.07
N LEU A 156 2.05 6.96 0.87
CA LEU A 156 3.31 6.63 0.20
C LEU A 156 4.11 7.88 -0.18
N LEU A 157 3.47 8.92 -0.72
CA LEU A 157 4.13 10.18 -1.08
C LEU A 157 4.70 10.93 0.13
N SER A 158 4.23 10.63 1.34
CA SER A 158 4.84 11.15 2.58
C SER A 158 6.23 10.59 2.84
N LYS A 159 6.58 9.44 2.28
CA LYS A 159 7.89 8.79 2.44
C LYS A 159 8.90 9.38 1.45
N GLU A 160 10.06 9.77 1.96
CA GLU A 160 11.14 10.39 1.17
C GLU A 160 11.65 9.50 0.04
N LEU A 161 11.94 8.23 0.35
CA LEU A 161 12.38 7.22 -0.62
C LEU A 161 11.42 7.09 -1.82
N ILE A 162 10.11 7.21 -1.59
CA ILE A 162 9.10 7.15 -2.64
C ILE A 162 9.16 8.40 -3.53
N ARG A 163 9.35 9.58 -2.95
CA ARG A 163 9.51 10.81 -3.73
C ARG A 163 10.76 10.77 -4.58
N GLU A 164 11.88 10.34 -4.02
CA GLU A 164 13.14 10.18 -4.76
C GLU A 164 13.00 9.18 -5.91
N LEU A 165 12.34 8.05 -5.67
CA LEU A 165 12.05 7.07 -6.71
C LEU A 165 11.20 7.68 -7.83
N LEU A 166 10.16 8.44 -7.49
CA LEU A 166 9.34 9.13 -8.50
C LEU A 166 10.14 10.17 -9.28
N VAL A 167 11.03 10.93 -8.64
CA VAL A 167 11.93 11.87 -9.33
C VAL A 167 12.81 11.13 -10.35
N LYS A 168 13.38 9.97 -9.99
CA LYS A 168 14.17 9.12 -10.90
C LYS A 168 13.33 8.55 -12.06
N VAL A 169 12.04 8.32 -11.85
CA VAL A 169 11.13 7.81 -12.89
C VAL A 169 10.70 8.92 -13.85
N ILE A 170 10.59 10.16 -13.36
CA ILE A 170 10.14 11.32 -14.12
C ILE A 170 11.30 11.92 -14.95
N ASN A 171 12.51 11.92 -14.41
CA ASN A 171 13.72 12.41 -15.08
C ASN A 171 14.24 11.39 -16.10
#